data_AF-A0A124FZW5-F1
#
_entry.id   AF-A0A124FZW5-F1
#
_cell.length_a   1.000
_cell.length_b   1.000
_cell.length_c   1.000
_cell.angle_alpha   90.00
_cell.angle_beta   90.00
_cell.angle_gamma   90.00
#
_symmetry.space_group_name_H-M   'P 1'
#
loop_
_entity.id
_entity.type
_entity.pdbx_description
1 polymer ?
#
loop_
_entity_poly.entity_id
_entity_poly.type
_entity_poly.pdbx_seq_one_letter_code
_entity_poly.pdbx_strand_id
1 'polypeptide(L)'
;MKTVVVPMDDRPPNYQLVSKIADLNCLEIELPDKNLLGRYLRPGNCEELARWMLSREADRFIISVDMLCYGGLIASREDEISARTAIDRLSSVRELRRRFPNAEIFLSSIVRRASVSVSSAGSKEQWTMLNKYLWLSGQGRIEEAEAVENDLPRGFVGRYRELRLRNH
;
A
#
# COMPACT_ATOMS: atom_id res chain seq x y z
N MET A 1 -2.87 2.68 -27.92
CA MET A 1 -2.08 1.81 -27.01
C MET A 1 -2.86 1.68 -25.73
N LYS A 2 -3.32 0.47 -25.45
CA LYS A 2 -4.19 0.21 -24.31
C LYS A 2 -3.36 0.03 -23.06
N THR A 3 -3.72 0.73 -21.98
CA THR A 3 -3.03 0.66 -20.69
C THR A 3 -3.99 0.22 -19.59
N VAL A 4 -3.64 -0.82 -18.85
CA VAL A 4 -4.40 -1.24 -17.66
C VAL A 4 -3.75 -0.63 -16.42
N VAL A 5 -4.56 0.00 -15.58
CA VAL A 5 -4.06 0.66 -14.36
C VAL A 5 -4.69 0.03 -13.14
N VAL A 6 -3.86 -0.51 -12.25
CA VAL A 6 -4.23 -0.86 -10.88
C VAL A 6 -3.85 0.32 -9.98
N PRO A 7 -4.81 1.18 -9.59
CA PRO A 7 -4.53 2.36 -8.79
C PRO A 7 -4.25 1.98 -7.33
N MET A 8 -3.67 2.92 -6.58
CA MET A 8 -3.33 2.71 -5.17
C MET A 8 -4.55 2.58 -4.24
N ASP A 9 -5.67 3.24 -4.56
CA ASP A 9 -6.95 3.17 -3.87
C ASP A 9 -8.04 3.91 -4.67
N ASP A 10 -9.26 3.97 -4.13
CA ASP A 10 -10.44 4.57 -4.76
C ASP A 10 -10.51 6.10 -4.66
N ARG A 11 -9.56 6.75 -3.97
CA ARG A 11 -9.61 8.19 -3.72
C ARG A 11 -9.43 9.00 -5.01
N PRO A 12 -10.04 10.19 -5.12
CA PRO A 12 -10.01 10.99 -6.35
C PRO A 12 -8.63 11.17 -7.01
N PRO A 13 -7.52 11.41 -6.27
CA PRO A 13 -6.20 11.55 -6.89
C PRO A 13 -5.69 10.27 -7.55
N ASN A 14 -6.09 9.10 -7.05
CA ASN A 14 -5.59 7.80 -7.51
C ASN A 14 -6.49 7.16 -8.56
N TYR A 15 -7.75 7.59 -8.66
CA TYR A 15 -8.72 7.02 -9.57
C TYR A 15 -9.22 8.03 -10.61
N GLN A 16 -9.92 9.08 -10.15
CA GLN A 16 -10.55 10.06 -11.04
C GLN A 16 -9.52 10.92 -11.77
N LEU A 17 -8.47 11.38 -11.06
CA LEU A 17 -7.43 12.21 -11.65
C LEU A 17 -6.58 11.41 -12.64
N VAL A 18 -6.33 10.12 -12.37
CA VAL A 18 -5.65 9.21 -13.30
C VAL A 18 -6.41 9.12 -14.63
N SER A 19 -7.73 8.90 -14.57
CA SER A 19 -8.59 8.92 -15.78
C SER A 19 -8.51 10.26 -16.51
N LYS A 20 -8.66 11.38 -15.78
CA LYS A 20 -8.61 12.71 -16.39
C LYS A 20 -7.27 13.03 -17.05
N ILE A 21 -6.15 12.62 -16.44
CA ILE A 21 -4.82 12.81 -17.01
C ILE A 21 -4.66 11.96 -18.28
N ALA A 22 -5.17 10.73 -18.29
CA ALA A 22 -5.16 9.89 -19.48
C ALA A 22 -5.98 10.52 -20.62
N ASP A 23 -7.20 10.99 -20.32
CA ASP A 23 -8.08 11.65 -21.29
C ASP A 23 -7.39 12.89 -21.91
N LEU A 24 -6.75 13.72 -21.09
CA LEU A 24 -6.02 14.91 -21.54
C LEU A 24 -4.85 14.58 -22.49
N ASN A 25 -4.28 13.38 -22.38
CA ASN A 25 -3.15 12.93 -23.20
C ASN A 25 -3.59 11.95 -24.31
N CYS A 26 -4.89 11.80 -24.55
CA CYS A 26 -5.45 10.85 -25.51
C CYS A 26 -4.94 9.41 -25.27
N LEU A 27 -4.74 9.03 -24.01
CA LEU A 27 -4.32 7.69 -23.62
C LEU A 27 -5.55 6.83 -23.30
N GLU A 28 -5.62 5.66 -23.92
CA GLU A 28 -6.64 4.67 -23.60
C GLU A 28 -6.24 3.91 -22.34
N ILE A 29 -6.98 4.13 -21.25
CA ILE A 29 -6.76 3.41 -19.99
C ILE A 29 -7.98 2.60 -19.57
N GLU A 30 -7.73 1.48 -18.88
CA GLU A 30 -8.76 0.68 -18.21
C GLU A 30 -8.47 0.62 -16.70
N LEU A 31 -9.45 1.04 -15.89
CA LEU A 31 -9.41 1.01 -14.43
C LEU A 31 -10.36 -0.08 -13.90
N PRO A 32 -10.08 -0.70 -12.74
CA PRO A 32 -10.97 -1.67 -12.13
C PRO A 32 -12.24 -1.00 -11.61
N ASP A 33 -13.29 -1.80 -11.41
CA ASP A 33 -14.47 -1.37 -10.66
C ASP A 33 -14.03 -0.95 -9.24
N LYS A 34 -14.54 0.18 -8.75
CA LYS A 34 -14.21 0.71 -7.43
C LYS A 34 -14.48 -0.27 -6.30
N ASN A 35 -15.44 -1.17 -6.46
CA ASN A 35 -15.74 -2.22 -5.48
C ASN A 35 -14.55 -3.16 -5.22
N LEU A 36 -13.61 -3.26 -6.18
CA LEU A 36 -12.37 -4.03 -6.02
C LEU A 36 -11.31 -3.29 -5.19
N LEU A 37 -11.38 -1.96 -5.10
CA LEU A 37 -10.35 -1.11 -4.48
C LEU A 37 -10.57 -0.86 -2.99
N GLY A 38 -11.67 -1.36 -2.43
CA GLY A 38 -12.02 -1.10 -1.04
C GLY A 38 -12.48 0.34 -0.83
N ARG A 39 -12.60 0.75 0.44
CA ARG A 39 -13.00 2.11 0.80
C ARG A 39 -12.52 2.46 2.20
N TYR A 40 -11.71 3.52 2.31
CA TYR A 40 -11.15 4.03 3.57
C TYR A 40 -10.39 2.94 4.36
N LEU A 41 -10.90 2.49 5.50
CA LEU A 41 -10.29 1.42 6.31
C LEU A 41 -10.60 0.01 5.81
N ARG A 42 -11.55 -0.14 4.86
CA ARG A 42 -11.85 -1.43 4.26
C ARG A 42 -10.87 -1.70 3.11
N PRO A 43 -10.02 -2.73 3.19
CA PRO A 43 -9.10 -3.07 2.11
C PRO A 43 -9.84 -3.50 0.84
N GLY A 44 -9.20 -3.31 -0.30
CA GLY A 44 -9.59 -3.87 -1.58
C GLY A 44 -9.45 -5.39 -1.65
N ASN A 45 -10.15 -5.99 -2.62
CA ASN A 45 -10.11 -7.42 -2.83
C ASN A 45 -8.93 -7.78 -3.75
N CYS A 46 -7.78 -8.07 -3.15
CA CYS A 46 -6.55 -8.41 -3.86
C CYS A 46 -6.70 -9.57 -4.85
N GLU A 47 -7.47 -10.60 -4.51
CA GLU A 47 -7.61 -11.80 -5.34
C GLU A 47 -8.46 -11.52 -6.58
N GLU A 48 -9.62 -10.88 -6.39
CA GLU A 48 -10.48 -10.47 -7.51
C GLU A 48 -9.78 -9.43 -8.39
N LEU A 49 -9.01 -8.52 -7.79
CA LEU A 49 -8.25 -7.53 -8.53
C LEU A 49 -7.12 -8.17 -9.37
N ALA A 50 -6.42 -9.16 -8.82
CA ALA A 50 -5.42 -9.92 -9.57
C ALA A 50 -6.07 -10.67 -10.75
N ARG A 51 -7.22 -11.32 -10.52
CA ARG A 51 -7.99 -12.01 -11.57
C ARG A 51 -8.47 -11.04 -12.65
N TRP A 52 -9.01 -9.88 -12.24
CA TRP A 52 -9.40 -8.81 -13.15
C TRP A 52 -8.23 -8.33 -13.99
N MET A 53 -7.06 -8.08 -13.39
CA MET A 53 -5.85 -7.63 -14.09
C MET A 53 -5.38 -8.67 -15.12
N LEU A 54 -5.33 -9.95 -14.72
CA LEU A 54 -4.89 -11.06 -15.57
C LEU A 54 -5.85 -11.40 -16.72
N SER A 55 -7.09 -10.89 -16.67
CA SER A 55 -8.08 -11.06 -17.73
C SER A 55 -8.05 -9.95 -18.78
N ARG A 56 -7.13 -8.98 -18.68
CA ARG A 56 -7.03 -7.86 -19.62
C ARG A 56 -5.84 -8.02 -20.54
N GLU A 57 -6.08 -7.82 -21.83
CA GLU A 57 -5.04 -7.62 -22.82
C GLU A 57 -4.73 -6.12 -22.90
N ALA A 58 -3.45 -5.76 -22.78
CA ALA A 58 -2.98 -4.38 -22.84
C ALA A 58 -1.50 -4.33 -23.26
N ASP A 59 -1.10 -3.22 -23.87
CA ASP A 59 0.29 -2.94 -24.22
C ASP A 59 1.11 -2.54 -22.98
N ARG A 60 0.43 -1.98 -21.97
CA ARG A 60 1.03 -1.47 -20.75
C ARG A 60 0.21 -1.81 -19.51
N PHE A 61 0.90 -2.05 -18.40
CA PHE A 61 0.32 -2.20 -17.09
C PHE A 61 1.01 -1.25 -16.10
N ILE A 62 0.23 -0.45 -15.38
CA ILE A 62 0.71 0.38 -14.28
C ILE A 62 0.07 -0.15 -13.01
N ILE A 63 0.88 -0.67 -12.09
CA ILE A 63 0.37 -1.45 -10.95
C ILE A 63 0.87 -0.85 -9.65
N SER A 64 -0.06 -0.48 -8.77
CA SER A 64 0.26 -0.26 -7.36
C SER A 64 0.43 -1.61 -6.66
N VAL A 65 1.66 -1.87 -6.20
CA VAL A 65 2.01 -3.05 -5.40
C VAL A 65 1.28 -3.01 -4.06
N ASP A 66 1.11 -1.82 -3.47
CA ASP A 66 0.33 -1.63 -2.23
C ASP A 66 -1.11 -2.15 -2.39
N MET A 67 -1.76 -1.80 -3.50
CA MET A 67 -3.12 -2.28 -3.80
C MET A 67 -3.14 -3.78 -4.08
N LEU A 68 -2.23 -4.27 -4.94
CA LEU A 68 -2.21 -5.68 -5.34
C LEU A 68 -1.93 -6.63 -4.16
N CYS A 69 -1.00 -6.25 -3.28
CA CYS A 69 -0.54 -7.12 -2.19
C CYS A 69 -1.36 -6.95 -0.90
N TYR A 70 -1.82 -5.73 -0.60
CA TYR A 70 -2.43 -5.41 0.69
C TYR A 70 -3.86 -4.87 0.60
N GLY A 71 -4.35 -4.49 -0.59
CA GLY A 71 -5.68 -3.92 -0.77
C GLY A 71 -5.71 -2.41 -0.54
N GLY A 72 -4.57 -1.73 -0.64
CA GLY A 72 -4.47 -0.27 -0.75
C GLY A 72 -3.54 0.37 0.26
N LEU A 73 -3.41 1.70 0.19
CA LEU A 73 -2.41 2.45 0.95
C LEU A 73 -2.52 2.30 2.47
N ILE A 74 -3.73 2.30 3.02
CA ILE A 74 -3.90 2.19 4.48
C ILE A 74 -3.59 0.75 4.90
N ALA A 75 -4.18 -0.23 4.22
CA ALA A 75 -3.98 -1.64 4.51
C ALA A 75 -2.51 -2.07 4.39
N SER A 76 -1.75 -1.48 3.46
CA SER A 76 -0.30 -1.74 3.37
C SER A 76 0.48 -1.25 4.59
N ARG A 77 -0.10 -0.43 5.46
CA ARG A 77 0.53 0.13 6.67
C ARG A 77 0.10 -0.55 7.96
N GLU A 78 -0.79 -1.53 7.88
CA GLU A 78 -1.28 -2.33 9.02
C GLU A 78 -0.63 -3.72 9.01
N ASP A 79 -0.62 -4.40 10.16
CA ASP A 79 0.06 -5.69 10.38
C ASP A 79 -0.78 -6.92 10.02
N GLU A 80 -1.96 -6.73 9.42
CA GLU A 80 -2.91 -7.81 9.09
C GLU A 80 -2.38 -8.82 8.04
N ILE A 81 -1.51 -8.38 7.13
CA ILE A 81 -1.01 -9.19 6.01
C ILE A 81 0.48 -9.53 6.20
N SER A 82 0.82 -10.82 6.15
CA SER A 82 2.21 -11.26 6.26
C SER A 82 3.03 -10.96 5.00
N ALA A 83 4.37 -10.88 5.14
CA ALA A 83 5.28 -10.77 3.99
C ALA A 83 5.06 -11.91 2.98
N ARG A 84 4.87 -13.14 3.48
CA ARG A 84 4.61 -14.31 2.65
C ARG A 84 3.36 -14.14 1.80
N THR A 85 2.25 -13.75 2.41
CA THR A 85 0.98 -13.50 1.69
C THR A 85 1.13 -12.39 0.64
N ALA A 86 1.87 -11.32 0.96
CA ALA A 86 2.14 -10.25 0.02
C ALA A 86 2.97 -10.73 -1.19
N ILE A 87 4.02 -11.54 -0.95
CA ILE A 87 4.85 -12.16 -2.00
C ILE A 87 4.03 -13.12 -2.86
N ASP A 88 3.17 -13.94 -2.23
CA ASP A 88 2.29 -14.87 -2.94
C ASP A 88 1.34 -14.10 -3.87
N ARG A 89 0.75 -12.99 -3.42
CA ARG A 89 -0.09 -12.11 -4.26
C ARG A 89 0.70 -11.45 -5.39
N LEU A 90 1.95 -11.05 -5.12
CA LEU A 90 2.84 -10.46 -6.13
C LEU A 90 3.21 -11.44 -7.25
N SER A 91 3.09 -12.76 -7.02
CA SER A 91 3.30 -13.77 -8.06
C SER A 91 2.38 -13.58 -9.27
N SER A 92 1.22 -12.93 -9.09
CA SER A 92 0.31 -12.56 -10.19
C SER A 92 0.98 -11.65 -11.23
N VAL A 93 1.97 -10.84 -10.85
CA VAL A 93 2.77 -10.04 -11.81
C VAL A 93 3.68 -10.94 -12.66
N ARG A 94 4.23 -12.03 -12.08
CA ARG A 94 5.03 -13.01 -12.83
C ARG A 94 4.16 -13.74 -13.84
N GLU A 95 2.94 -14.09 -13.43
CA GLU A 95 1.95 -14.66 -14.34
C GLU A 95 1.57 -13.68 -15.46
N LEU A 96 1.37 -12.40 -15.12
CA LEU A 96 1.07 -11.36 -16.09
C LEU A 96 2.17 -11.25 -17.15
N ARG A 97 3.45 -11.22 -16.75
CA ARG A 97 4.61 -11.23 -17.66
C ARG A 97 4.64 -12.47 -18.56
N ARG A 98 4.26 -13.65 -18.04
CA ARG A 98 4.20 -14.89 -18.83
C ARG A 98 3.09 -14.84 -19.89
N ARG A 99 1.93 -14.26 -19.55
CA ARG A 99 0.80 -14.11 -20.48
C ARG A 99 1.07 -13.04 -21.54
N PHE A 100 1.70 -11.94 -21.15
CA PHE A 100 1.97 -10.78 -22.00
C PHE A 100 3.47 -10.45 -22.05
N PRO A 101 4.28 -11.25 -22.75
CA PRO A 101 5.74 -11.12 -22.73
C PRO A 101 6.23 -9.76 -23.25
N ASN A 102 5.49 -9.13 -24.16
CA ASN A 102 5.85 -7.87 -24.81
C ASN A 102 5.28 -6.62 -24.12
N ALA A 103 4.40 -6.77 -23.12
CA ALA A 103 3.78 -5.62 -22.46
C ALA A 103 4.78 -4.88 -21.56
N GLU A 104 4.71 -3.55 -21.50
CA GLU A 104 5.47 -2.77 -20.52
C GLU A 104 4.77 -2.87 -19.16
N ILE A 105 5.49 -3.27 -18.11
CA ILE A 105 4.90 -3.44 -16.77
C ILE A 105 5.63 -2.53 -15.80
N PHE A 106 4.92 -1.52 -15.31
CA PHE A 106 5.40 -0.56 -14.32
C PHE A 106 4.82 -0.90 -12.96
N LEU A 107 5.70 -1.09 -11.97
CA LEU A 107 5.30 -1.31 -10.59
C LEU A 107 5.59 -0.06 -9.77
N SER A 108 4.64 0.33 -8.93
CA SER A 108 4.77 1.45 -8.01
C SER A 108 4.50 0.98 -6.58
N SER A 109 5.25 1.53 -5.64
CA SER A 109 5.11 1.28 -4.21
C SER A 109 5.37 2.59 -3.47
N ILE A 110 4.77 2.75 -2.29
CA ILE A 110 5.00 3.91 -1.43
C ILE A 110 5.84 3.52 -0.21
N VAL A 111 6.88 4.32 0.05
CA VAL A 111 7.63 4.24 1.30
C VAL A 111 6.71 4.62 2.47
N ARG A 112 6.56 3.71 3.42
CA ARG A 112 5.77 3.94 4.63
C ARG A 112 6.32 5.13 5.41
N ARG A 113 5.44 6.05 5.81
CA ARG A 113 5.81 7.13 6.75
C ARG A 113 6.29 6.55 8.08
N ALA A 114 7.16 7.25 8.79
CA ALA A 114 7.70 6.77 10.06
C ALA A 114 6.64 6.52 11.14
N SER A 115 5.48 7.18 11.09
CA SER A 115 4.46 7.06 12.13
C SER A 115 3.23 6.23 11.71
N VAL A 116 2.45 5.78 12.69
CA VAL A 116 1.24 4.96 12.50
C VAL A 116 0.06 5.76 11.96
N SER A 117 -0.96 5.10 11.42
CA SER A 117 -2.23 5.71 10.99
C SER A 117 -2.99 6.30 12.18
N VAL A 118 -3.74 7.40 11.97
CA VAL A 118 -4.64 7.97 12.99
C VAL A 118 -6.06 7.85 12.47
N SER A 119 -6.89 7.11 13.19
CA SER A 119 -8.31 6.85 12.86
C SER A 119 -9.24 7.03 14.07
N SER A 120 -8.68 7.28 15.26
CA SER A 120 -9.39 7.36 16.54
C SER A 120 -8.59 8.17 17.56
N ALA A 121 -9.20 8.51 18.69
CA ALA A 121 -8.49 9.17 19.79
C ALA A 121 -7.33 8.31 20.34
N GLY A 122 -7.54 7.00 20.51
CA GLY A 122 -6.48 6.08 20.97
C GLY A 122 -5.31 5.94 19.98
N SER A 123 -5.59 5.86 18.68
CA SER A 123 -4.52 5.84 17.66
C SER A 123 -3.78 7.17 17.57
N LYS A 124 -4.42 8.30 17.92
CA LYS A 124 -3.75 9.61 18.03
C LYS A 124 -2.76 9.67 19.19
N GLU A 125 -3.10 9.06 20.32
CA GLU A 125 -2.20 8.96 21.48
C GLU A 125 -0.97 8.11 21.14
N GLN A 126 -1.19 6.92 20.59
CA GLN A 126 -0.11 6.04 20.10
C GLN A 126 0.76 6.73 19.05
N TRP A 127 0.16 7.45 18.11
CA TRP A 127 0.88 8.27 17.13
C TRP A 127 1.76 9.33 17.82
N THR A 128 1.23 10.04 18.82
CA THR A 128 1.98 11.10 19.53
C THR A 128 3.18 10.52 20.26
N MET A 129 2.96 9.43 21.00
CA MET A 129 4.01 8.74 21.75
C MET A 129 5.07 8.15 20.82
N LEU A 130 4.67 7.52 19.72
CA LEU A 130 5.62 6.99 18.73
C LEU A 130 6.47 8.10 18.10
N ASN A 131 5.88 9.25 17.75
CA ASN A 131 6.68 10.35 17.21
C ASN A 131 7.67 10.90 18.24
N LYS A 132 7.25 11.01 19.51
CA LYS A 132 8.16 11.40 20.60
C LYS A 132 9.30 10.40 20.77
N TYR A 133 8.98 9.11 20.79
CA TYR A 133 9.94 8.01 20.83
C TYR A 133 10.97 8.13 19.70
N LEU A 134 10.50 8.21 18.44
CA LEU A 134 11.36 8.30 17.27
C LEU A 134 12.25 9.55 17.29
N TRP A 135 11.72 10.68 17.73
CA TRP A 135 12.47 11.92 17.86
C TRP A 135 13.59 11.79 18.91
N LEU A 136 13.28 11.27 20.10
CA LEU A 136 14.26 11.04 21.16
C LEU A 136 15.36 10.05 20.74
N SER A 137 14.97 8.94 20.10
CA SER A 137 15.92 7.96 19.55
C SER A 137 16.85 8.61 18.51
N GLY A 138 16.30 9.44 17.62
CA GLY A 138 17.09 10.16 16.61
C GLY A 138 18.06 11.20 17.19
N GLN A 139 17.82 11.68 18.41
CA GLN A 139 18.71 12.58 19.15
C GLN A 139 19.73 11.83 20.05
N GLY A 140 19.73 10.49 20.04
CA GLY A 140 20.59 9.69 20.92
C GLY A 140 20.17 9.70 22.40
N ARG A 141 18.96 10.18 22.72
CA ARG A 141 18.41 10.25 24.09
C ARG A 141 17.75 8.91 24.46
N ILE A 142 18.56 7.87 24.58
CA ILE A 142 18.09 6.48 24.65
C ILE A 142 17.21 6.22 25.88
N GLU A 143 17.65 6.63 27.07
CA GLU A 143 16.89 6.42 28.33
C GLU A 143 15.49 7.06 28.28
N GLU A 144 15.37 8.25 27.70
CA GLU A 144 14.09 8.93 27.55
C GLU A 144 13.20 8.27 26.50
N ALA A 145 13.80 7.73 25.43
CA ALA A 145 13.05 6.96 24.44
C ALA A 145 12.51 5.66 25.07
N GLU A 146 13.32 4.96 25.85
CA GLU A 146 12.90 3.76 26.59
C GLU A 146 11.76 4.06 27.59
N ALA A 147 11.81 5.21 28.27
CA ALA A 147 10.71 5.65 29.12
C ALA A 147 9.39 5.81 28.34
N VAL A 148 9.42 6.41 27.15
CA VAL A 148 8.23 6.52 26.28
C VAL A 148 7.77 5.15 25.76
N GLU A 149 8.70 4.24 25.49
CA GLU A 149 8.38 2.86 25.07
C GLU A 149 7.66 2.08 26.18
N ASN A 150 8.02 2.29 27.45
CA ASN A 150 7.36 1.65 28.59
C ASN A 150 5.90 2.11 28.78
N ASP A 151 5.57 3.34 28.39
CA ASP A 151 4.20 3.86 28.44
C ASP A 151 3.35 3.36 27.25
N LEU A 152 3.97 2.92 26.16
CA LEU A 152 3.27 2.38 25.00
C LEU A 152 2.67 0.98 25.30
N PRO A 153 1.61 0.55 24.59
CA PRO A 153 1.09 -0.80 24.73
C PRO A 153 2.17 -1.86 24.56
N ARG A 154 2.11 -2.92 25.37
CA ARG A 154 3.13 -3.97 25.36
C ARG A 154 3.40 -4.51 23.95
N GLY A 155 4.68 -4.53 23.58
CA GLY A 155 5.15 -5.00 22.27
C GLY A 155 4.82 -4.08 21.09
N PHE A 156 4.29 -2.87 21.32
CA PHE A 156 3.94 -1.94 20.24
C PHE A 156 5.14 -1.56 19.38
N VAL A 157 6.27 -1.17 20.01
CA VAL A 157 7.49 -0.80 19.27
C VAL A 157 8.07 -1.99 18.50
N GLY A 158 8.02 -3.20 19.08
CA GLY A 158 8.39 -4.44 18.41
C GLY A 158 7.58 -4.68 17.13
N ARG A 159 6.24 -4.69 17.24
CA ARG A 159 5.34 -4.82 16.08
C ARG A 159 5.55 -3.71 15.05
N TYR A 160 5.74 -2.47 15.51
CA TYR A 160 6.06 -1.35 14.64
C TYR A 160 7.35 -1.59 13.83
N ARG A 161 8.41 -2.10 14.46
CA ARG A 161 9.68 -2.45 13.80
C ARG A 161 9.53 -3.62 12.84
N GLU A 162 8.82 -4.68 13.21
CA GLU A 162 8.54 -5.81 12.33
C GLU A 162 7.78 -5.38 11.07
N LEU A 163 6.74 -4.56 11.26
CA LEU A 163 5.94 -4.02 10.17
C LEU A 163 6.74 -3.07 9.27
N ARG A 164 7.69 -2.33 9.84
CA ARG A 164 8.67 -1.52 9.11
C ARG A 164 9.60 -2.39 8.26
N LEU A 165 10.09 -3.52 8.80
CA LEU A 165 10.95 -4.46 8.07
C LEU A 165 10.20 -5.17 6.95
N ARG A 166 8.91 -5.48 7.13
CA ARG A 166 8.07 -6.11 6.09
C ARG A 166 7.99 -5.29 4.79
N ASN A 167 7.99 -3.96 4.92
CA ASN A 167 7.76 -3.02 3.81
C ASN A 167 9.03 -2.22 3.42
N HIS A 168 10.22 -2.61 3.88
CA HIS A 168 11.50 -1.98 3.52
C HIS A 168 12.20 -2.71 2.39
#